data_AF-A0A1F7ID50-F1
#
_entry.id   AF-A0A1F7ID50-F1
#
_cell.length_a   1.000
_cell.length_b   1.000
_cell.length_c   1.000
_cell.angle_alpha   90.00
_cell.angle_beta   90.00
_cell.angle_gamma   90.00
#
_symmetry.space_group_name_H-M   'P 1'
#
loop_
_entity.id
_entity.type
_entity.pdbx_description
1 polymer ?
#
loop_
_entity_poly.entity_id
_entity_poly.type
_entity_poly.pdbx_seq_one_letter_code
_entity_poly.pdbx_strand_id
1 'polypeptide(L)'
;MSPDLKQNIFYTVFFIFLHNFSAIFYFTGIVISAILLLIKPTRWKALLLFGFIILLFAFEYKKHIVEPLKQQTLNSLITVRQHYKTERVVNIFLTKALPLLLPLSGWSLVVMGFLMMFRGKKKK
;
A
#
# COMPACT_ATOMS: atom_id res chain seq x y z
N MET A 1 -5.98 37.56 12.12
CA MET A 1 -6.35 36.40 11.27
C MET A 1 -7.83 36.14 11.46
N SER A 2 -8.65 36.17 10.41
CA SER A 2 -10.11 36.01 10.56
C SER A 2 -10.44 34.61 11.13
N PRO A 3 -11.52 34.48 11.93
CA PRO A 3 -12.02 33.20 12.43
C PRO A 3 -12.20 32.17 11.30
N ASP A 4 -12.72 32.61 10.16
CA ASP A 4 -12.93 31.78 8.96
C ASP A 4 -11.62 31.22 8.40
N LEU A 5 -10.55 32.04 8.36
CA LEU A 5 -9.26 31.58 7.87
C LEU A 5 -8.65 30.53 8.80
N LYS A 6 -8.81 30.68 10.13
CA LYS A 6 -8.34 29.67 11.09
C LYS A 6 -9.09 28.34 10.91
N GLN A 7 -10.40 28.40 10.74
CA GLN A 7 -11.25 27.24 10.50
C GLN A 7 -10.89 26.52 9.20
N ASN A 8 -10.69 27.28 8.11
CA ASN A 8 -10.34 26.71 6.81
C ASN A 8 -8.95 26.05 6.83
N ILE A 9 -7.97 26.62 7.52
CA ILE A 9 -6.66 25.99 7.70
C ILE A 9 -6.78 24.70 8.50
N PHE A 10 -7.55 24.70 9.60
CA PHE A 10 -7.77 23.49 10.39
C PHE A 10 -8.37 22.36 9.55
N TYR A 11 -9.45 22.63 8.82
CA TYR A 11 -10.08 21.61 7.97
C TYR A 11 -9.15 21.13 6.85
N THR A 12 -8.37 22.02 6.26
CA THR A 12 -7.40 21.64 5.22
C THR A 12 -6.38 20.64 5.75
N VAL A 13 -5.77 20.93 6.91
CA VAL A 13 -4.80 20.03 7.55
C VAL A 13 -5.46 18.69 7.92
N PHE A 14 -6.66 18.76 8.50
CA PHE A 14 -7.41 17.58 8.90
C PHE A 14 -7.77 16.68 7.71
N PHE A 15 -8.20 17.26 6.58
CA PHE A 15 -8.51 16.50 5.38
C PHE A 15 -7.28 15.90 4.72
N ILE A 16 -6.14 16.61 4.71
CA ILE A 16 -4.86 16.05 4.23
C ILE A 16 -4.48 14.83 5.06
N PHE A 17 -4.63 14.90 6.38
CA PHE A 17 -4.35 13.78 7.27
C PHE A 17 -5.28 12.61 7.00
N LEU A 18 -6.60 12.83 6.98
CA LEU A 18 -7.58 11.78 6.70
C LEU A 18 -7.36 11.11 5.34
N HIS A 19 -7.06 11.90 4.32
CA HIS A 19 -6.82 11.41 2.97
C HIS A 19 -5.57 10.53 2.86
N ASN A 20 -4.59 10.70 3.76
CA ASN A 20 -3.33 9.95 3.77
C ASN A 20 -3.19 9.04 5.00
N PHE A 21 -4.27 8.85 5.78
CA PHE A 21 -4.21 8.11 7.03
C PHE A 21 -3.66 6.69 6.83
N SER A 22 -4.08 6.00 5.77
CA SER A 22 -3.58 4.66 5.44
C SER A 22 -2.07 4.66 5.16
N ALA A 23 -1.56 5.62 4.37
CA ALA A 23 -0.13 5.75 4.11
C ALA A 23 0.66 6.00 5.39
N ILE A 24 0.18 6.91 6.24
CA ILE A 24 0.79 7.22 7.54
C ILE A 24 0.83 5.97 8.41
N PHE A 25 -0.29 5.25 8.53
CA PHE A 25 -0.39 4.02 9.30
C PHE A 25 0.59 2.94 8.82
N TYR A 26 0.62 2.67 7.52
CA TYR A 26 1.54 1.67 6.95
C TYR A 26 3.00 2.10 7.11
N PHE A 27 3.32 3.37 6.87
CA PHE A 27 4.66 3.92 7.05
C PHE A 27 5.14 3.80 8.51
N THR A 28 4.29 4.14 9.48
CA THR A 28 4.60 3.92 10.91
C THR A 28 4.86 2.44 11.20
N GLY A 29 4.08 1.53 10.61
CA GLY A 29 4.30 0.08 10.69
C GLY A 29 5.66 -0.36 10.13
N ILE A 30 6.10 0.22 9.00
CA ILE A 30 7.43 0.00 8.41
C ILE A 30 8.52 0.45 9.40
N VAL A 31 8.44 1.68 9.90
CA VAL A 31 9.45 2.24 10.82
C VAL A 31 9.57 1.38 12.07
N ILE A 32 8.45 1.04 12.72
CA ILE A 32 8.45 0.19 13.92
C ILE A 32 9.05 -1.19 13.60
N SER A 33 8.63 -1.82 12.50
CA SER A 33 9.10 -3.16 12.13
C SER A 33 10.60 -3.16 11.77
N ALA A 34 11.08 -2.12 11.10
CA ALA A 34 12.48 -1.94 10.77
C ALA A 34 13.34 -1.77 12.02
N ILE A 35 12.94 -0.88 12.95
CA ILE A 35 13.63 -0.70 14.24
C ILE A 35 13.66 -2.03 15.01
N LEU A 36 12.53 -2.73 15.11
CA LEU A 36 12.46 -4.02 15.77
C LEU A 36 13.42 -5.04 15.13
N LEU A 37 13.53 -5.05 13.80
CA LEU A 37 14.39 -5.96 13.05
C LEU A 37 15.88 -5.67 13.32
N LEU A 38 16.26 -4.38 13.39
CA LEU A 38 17.62 -3.95 13.72
C LEU A 38 18.04 -4.36 15.13
N ILE A 39 17.14 -4.27 16.11
CA ILE A 39 17.43 -4.68 17.50
C ILE A 39 17.61 -6.20 17.61
N LYS A 40 16.71 -6.96 16.99
CA LYS A 40 16.79 -8.44 17.00
C LYS A 40 16.09 -9.03 15.79
N PRO A 41 16.81 -9.53 14.79
CA PRO A 41 16.20 -10.04 13.57
C PRO A 41 15.43 -11.33 13.87
N THR A 42 14.12 -11.33 13.60
CA THR A 42 13.27 -12.52 13.69
C THR A 42 12.36 -12.60 12.47
N ARG A 43 11.95 -13.81 12.10
CA ARG A 43 11.09 -14.05 10.92
C ARG A 43 9.79 -13.24 10.97
N TRP A 44 9.15 -13.17 12.14
CA TRP A 44 7.89 -12.43 12.28
C TRP A 44 8.05 -10.93 12.07
N LYS A 45 9.18 -10.33 12.46
CA LYS A 45 9.46 -8.90 12.22
C LYS A 45 9.69 -8.61 10.74
N ALA A 46 10.37 -9.52 10.04
CA ALA A 46 10.53 -9.42 8.59
C ALA A 46 9.17 -9.50 7.88
N LEU A 47 8.29 -10.42 8.29
CA LEU A 47 6.92 -10.51 7.74
C LEU A 47 6.12 -9.23 7.96
N LEU A 48 6.19 -8.62 9.15
CA LEU A 48 5.56 -7.33 9.40
C LEU A 48 6.14 -6.23 8.50
N LEU A 49 7.46 -6.15 8.40
CA LEU A 49 8.14 -5.15 7.56
C LEU A 49 7.69 -5.27 6.09
N PHE A 50 7.80 -6.45 5.49
CA PHE A 50 7.39 -6.67 4.11
C PHE A 50 5.89 -6.50 3.91
N GLY A 51 5.07 -6.93 4.89
CA GLY A 51 3.62 -6.73 4.87
C GLY A 51 3.26 -5.24 4.80
N PHE A 52 3.84 -4.40 5.68
CA PHE A 52 3.58 -2.97 5.66
C PHE A 52 4.16 -2.25 4.43
N ILE A 53 5.32 -2.68 3.91
CA ILE A 53 5.87 -2.18 2.64
C ILE A 53 4.89 -2.46 1.49
N ILE A 54 4.38 -3.69 1.39
CA ILE A 54 3.42 -4.06 0.34
C ILE A 54 2.11 -3.28 0.51
N LEU A 55 1.62 -3.07 1.73
CA LEU A 55 0.41 -2.28 1.99
C LEU A 55 0.60 -0.80 1.60
N LEU A 56 1.73 -0.19 1.95
CA LEU A 56 2.06 1.17 1.52
C LEU A 56 2.16 1.26 0.00
N PHE A 57 2.87 0.31 -0.62
CA PHE A 57 2.96 0.23 -2.07
C PHE A 57 1.58 0.04 -2.73
N ALA A 58 0.70 -0.79 -2.16
CA ALA A 58 -0.66 -0.99 -2.66
C ALA A 58 -1.49 0.30 -2.63
N PHE A 59 -1.36 1.07 -1.55
CA PHE A 59 -2.00 2.38 -1.40
C PHE A 59 -1.52 3.36 -2.47
N GLU A 60 -0.20 3.53 -2.61
CA GLU A 60 0.41 4.39 -3.61
C GLU A 60 0.11 3.91 -5.04
N TYR A 61 0.09 2.59 -5.25
CA TYR A 61 -0.21 1.97 -6.54
C TYR A 61 -1.59 2.39 -7.05
N LYS A 62 -2.61 2.26 -6.19
CA LYS A 62 -3.97 2.66 -6.53
C LYS A 62 -4.10 4.18 -6.75
N LYS A 63 -3.36 4.99 -5.98
CA LYS A 63 -3.51 6.44 -5.96
C LYS A 63 -2.75 7.15 -7.09
N HIS A 64 -1.57 6.66 -7.44
CA HIS A 64 -0.64 7.38 -8.30
C HIS A 64 -0.08 6.56 -9.46
N ILE A 65 -0.11 5.22 -9.41
CA ILE A 65 0.62 4.37 -10.37
C ILE A 65 -0.31 3.72 -11.41
N VAL A 66 -1.49 3.25 -11.01
CA VAL A 66 -2.39 2.44 -11.87
C VAL A 66 -2.69 3.10 -13.21
N GLU A 67 -3.18 4.35 -13.20
CA GLU A 67 -3.67 4.97 -14.42
C GLU A 67 -2.53 5.37 -15.38
N PRO A 68 -1.43 6.01 -14.92
CA PRO A 68 -0.29 6.27 -15.78
C PRO A 68 0.31 4.99 -16.36
N LEU A 69 0.46 3.94 -15.54
CA LEU A 69 1.02 2.67 -15.97
C LEU A 69 0.15 1.99 -17.01
N LYS A 70 -1.18 2.01 -16.82
CA LYS A 70 -2.15 1.50 -17.79
C LYS A 70 -2.03 2.24 -19.11
N GLN A 71 -2.03 3.57 -19.10
CA GLN A 71 -1.95 4.38 -20.32
C GLN A 71 -0.64 4.11 -21.07
N GLN A 72 0.49 4.06 -20.36
CA GLN A 72 1.79 3.72 -20.93
C GLN A 72 1.81 2.32 -21.53
N THR A 73 1.23 1.34 -20.84
CA THR A 73 1.17 -0.06 -21.29
C THR A 73 0.28 -0.23 -22.52
N LEU A 74 -0.85 0.46 -22.57
CA LEU A 74 -1.73 0.42 -23.76
C LEU A 74 -1.06 1.10 -24.96
N ASN A 75 -0.44 2.25 -24.75
CA ASN A 75 0.27 2.96 -25.81
C ASN A 75 1.47 2.17 -26.36
N SER A 76 2.15 1.37 -25.53
CA SER A 76 3.27 0.54 -25.98
C SER A 76 2.83 -0.75 -26.67
N LEU A 77 1.70 -1.34 -26.27
CA LEU A 77 1.20 -2.60 -26.82
C LEU A 77 0.28 -2.41 -28.04
N ILE A 78 -0.38 -1.26 -28.17
CA ILE A 78 -1.38 -0.98 -29.21
C ILE A 78 -0.89 0.24 -30.02
N THR A 79 0.09 0.01 -30.89
CA THR A 79 0.75 1.08 -31.66
C THR A 79 0.08 1.41 -33.00
N VAL A 80 -0.54 0.43 -33.68
CA VAL A 80 -1.06 0.62 -35.05
C VAL A 80 -2.50 0.10 -35.26
N ARG A 81 -2.92 -0.95 -34.56
CA ARG A 81 -4.30 -1.49 -34.61
C ARG A 81 -4.82 -1.81 -33.22
N GLN A 82 -6.06 -1.43 -32.94
CA GLN A 82 -6.70 -1.70 -31.65
C GLN A 82 -6.86 -3.21 -31.42
N HIS A 83 -6.22 -3.73 -30.38
CA HIS A 83 -6.35 -5.12 -29.95
C HIS A 83 -7.21 -5.20 -28.68
N TYR A 84 -8.54 -5.32 -28.85
CA TYR A 84 -9.51 -5.35 -27.75
C TYR A 84 -9.23 -6.43 -26.68
N LYS A 85 -8.64 -7.57 -27.08
CA LYS A 85 -8.27 -8.64 -26.13
C LYS A 85 -7.13 -8.20 -25.22
N THR A 86 -6.07 -7.62 -25.79
CA THR A 86 -4.90 -7.13 -25.06
C THR A 86 -5.30 -6.00 -24.11
N GLU A 87 -6.10 -5.05 -24.61
CA GLU A 87 -6.65 -3.96 -23.80
C GLU A 87 -7.43 -4.50 -22.59
N ARG A 88 -8.32 -5.47 -22.81
CA ARG A 88 -9.07 -6.11 -21.73
C ARG A 88 -8.16 -6.78 -20.70
N VAL A 89 -7.14 -7.51 -21.14
CA VAL A 89 -6.19 -8.19 -20.22
C VAL A 89 -5.42 -7.18 -19.37
N VAL A 90 -4.85 -6.15 -20.01
CA VAL A 90 -4.13 -5.07 -19.31
C VAL A 90 -5.04 -4.39 -18.30
N ASN A 91 -6.27 -4.07 -18.71
CA ASN A 91 -7.22 -3.39 -17.85
C ASN A 91 -7.61 -4.26 -16.65
N ILE A 92 -7.93 -5.54 -16.85
CA ILE A 92 -8.23 -6.46 -15.74
C ILE A 92 -7.04 -6.60 -14.80
N PHE A 93 -5.84 -6.81 -15.34
CA PHE A 93 -4.66 -7.07 -14.52
C PHE A 93 -4.25 -5.84 -13.68
N LEU A 94 -4.09 -4.68 -14.31
CA LEU A 94 -3.59 -3.47 -13.65
C LEU A 94 -4.66 -2.78 -12.79
N THR A 95 -5.92 -2.76 -13.20
CA THR A 95 -6.97 -2.00 -12.48
C THR A 95 -7.80 -2.84 -11.52
N LYS A 96 -7.81 -4.18 -11.66
CA LYS A 96 -8.61 -5.06 -10.81
C LYS A 96 -7.75 -6.06 -10.04
N ALA A 97 -6.92 -6.83 -10.73
CA ALA A 97 -6.16 -7.92 -10.09
C ALA A 97 -5.10 -7.37 -9.13
N LEU A 98 -4.21 -6.50 -9.59
CA LEU A 98 -3.14 -5.94 -8.74
C LEU A 98 -3.68 -5.12 -7.54
N PRO A 99 -4.65 -4.22 -7.71
CA PRO A 99 -5.22 -3.46 -6.59
C PRO A 99 -5.93 -4.33 -5.54
N LEU A 100 -6.30 -5.56 -5.90
CA LEU A 100 -6.87 -6.53 -4.98
C LEU A 100 -5.79 -7.43 -4.35
N LEU A 101 -4.89 -7.98 -5.15
CA LEU A 101 -3.87 -8.94 -4.70
C LEU A 101 -2.80 -8.30 -3.81
N LEU A 102 -2.39 -7.06 -4.11
CA LEU A 102 -1.39 -6.35 -3.31
C LEU A 102 -1.85 -6.15 -1.84
N PRO A 103 -3.03 -5.56 -1.54
CA PRO A 103 -3.44 -5.41 -0.15
C PRO A 103 -3.74 -6.74 0.53
N LEU A 104 -4.29 -7.73 -0.19
CA LEU A 104 -4.52 -9.07 0.36
C LEU A 104 -3.21 -9.75 0.79
N SER A 105 -2.18 -9.71 -0.07
CA SER A 105 -0.87 -10.28 0.24
C SER A 105 -0.19 -9.53 1.39
N GLY A 106 -0.25 -8.19 1.39
CA GLY A 106 0.26 -7.36 2.48
C GLY A 106 -0.37 -7.71 3.84
N TRP A 107 -1.69 -7.74 3.91
CA TRP A 107 -2.40 -8.11 5.15
C TRP A 107 -2.15 -9.56 5.56
N SER A 108 -2.05 -10.48 4.61
CA SER A 108 -1.73 -11.89 4.90
C SER A 108 -0.37 -12.01 5.61
N LEU A 109 0.65 -11.27 5.15
CA LEU A 109 1.96 -11.23 5.80
C LEU A 109 1.89 -10.59 7.20
N VAL A 110 1.13 -9.50 7.35
CA VAL A 110 0.96 -8.84 8.66
C VAL A 110 0.31 -9.79 9.67
N VAL A 111 -0.79 -10.44 9.29
CA VAL A 111 -1.50 -11.41 10.13
C VAL A 111 -0.60 -12.60 10.47
N MET A 112 0.09 -13.17 9.49
CA MET A 112 1.05 -14.26 9.73
C MET A 112 2.18 -13.84 10.68
N GLY A 113 2.71 -12.62 10.51
CA GLY A 113 3.72 -12.03 11.40
C GLY A 113 3.23 -11.97 12.85
N PHE A 114 2.04 -11.42 13.09
CA PHE A 114 1.45 -11.38 14.42
C PHE A 114 1.18 -12.78 15.00
N LEU A 115 0.61 -13.70 14.21
CA LEU A 115 0.37 -15.08 14.65
C LEU A 115 1.66 -15.79 15.09
N MET A 116 2.75 -15.60 14.35
CA MET A 116 4.07 -16.15 14.71
C MET A 116 4.64 -15.53 15.99
N MET A 117 4.43 -14.23 16.20
CA MET A 117 4.83 -13.55 17.43
C MET A 117 4.15 -14.16 18.66
N PHE A 118 2.84 -14.42 18.61
CA PHE A 118 2.10 -15.02 19.72
C PHE A 118 2.50 -16.47 19.98
N ARG A 119 2.73 -17.28 18.93
CA ARG A 119 3.19 -18.67 19.07
C ARG A 119 4.59 -18.76 19.68
N GLY A 120 5.48 -17.81 19.39
CA GLY A 120 6.81 -17.76 19.96
C GLY A 120 6.84 -17.43 21.46
N LYS A 121 5.86 -16.65 21.95
CA LYS A 121 5.72 -16.33 23.38
C LYS A 121 5.21 -17.51 24.21
N LYS A 122 4.33 -18.37 23.67
CA LYS A 122 3.81 -19.56 24.38
C LYS A 122 4.85 -20.68 24.60
N LYS A 123 5.98 -20.65 23.89
CA LYS A 123 7.04 -21.68 23.96
C LYS A 123 8.22 -21.31 24.87
N LYS A 124 8.21 -20.11 25.44
CA LYS A 124 9.20 -19.64 26.41
C LYS A 124 8.55 -19.49 27.77
#